data_AF-A0A195FD83-F1
#
_entry.id   AF-A0A195FD83-F1
#
_cell.length_a   1.000
_cell.length_b   1.000
_cell.length_c   1.000
_cell.angle_alpha   90.00
_cell.angle_beta   90.00
_cell.angle_gamma   90.00
#
_symmetry.space_group_name_H-M   'P 1'
#
loop_
_entity.id
_entity.type
_entity.pdbx_description
1 polymer ?
#
loop_
_entity_poly.entity_id
_entity_poly.type
_entity_poly.pdbx_seq_one_letter_code
_entity_poly.pdbx_strand_id
1 'polypeptide(L)'
;MKMLPLGSTEKKILLIKQNGELHAVGTRCTHYGALLNTGALGEGRVRCPLHGACFNIKTGDIEDYPGLDSLPCYKVRVDKSGLVHVKAKCKELYNNRRIKDMSARDPESIKTVVIVGGGPSGATCAESLRQEGFTGRIIMICRENIIPYDRIKVSKKLNFDVHSATLRSPSFYNEHDIETKLGVKAIDLDTTGNIVKLSNNENFMYNYLFVCTGSKPRTLNIPGVNLSNIFVLRNYTDSQGVYAVLSPEKHVVILGLGFIGMEAAAYCVDKCASVTVIGRETVPLNAIFGKVIGNRIKKELEAKGVKFIFENNIKQFIPKEREENVLAKVELTDGQILSADIVIVGIGSTFYTDWMKTSSVTMRDDGSIPVNKHLRTNVENIYAGGDIAYAPILGSDDTFAAIGHYSLAHYHGKIAALNICGKETSLKTVPFFWTNLLGKSYRYAGFGKPTNIKIHGSLDKLEFFAYYLKGGKVIAISSVNADPVVADFANSLYEGKTLTEEEINTDPFGWMRTKPKDVSTRFQESFLVDV
;
A
#
# COMPACT_ATOMS: atom_id res chain seq x y z
N MET A 1 19.95 -1.73 -18.52
CA MET A 1 19.74 -0.29 -18.25
C MET A 1 20.95 0.31 -17.54
N LYS A 2 21.32 1.57 -17.80
CA LYS A 2 22.52 2.24 -17.24
C LYS A 2 22.22 3.70 -16.90
N MET A 3 22.75 4.20 -15.79
CA MET A 3 22.75 5.65 -15.51
C MET A 3 23.93 6.30 -16.21
N LEU A 4 23.68 7.39 -16.91
CA LEU A 4 24.71 8.15 -17.64
C LEU A 4 24.58 9.64 -17.34
N PRO A 5 25.68 10.40 -17.24
CA PRO A 5 25.62 11.86 -17.18
C PRO A 5 25.04 12.41 -18.49
N LEU A 6 24.39 13.58 -18.43
CA LEU A 6 23.90 14.27 -19.63
C LEU A 6 24.45 15.70 -19.70
N GLY A 7 25.23 15.97 -20.74
CA GLY A 7 25.92 17.26 -20.93
C GLY A 7 26.98 17.52 -19.87
N SER A 8 27.28 18.80 -19.62
CA SER A 8 28.18 19.25 -18.55
C SER A 8 27.49 19.34 -17.18
N THR A 9 26.24 18.86 -17.06
CA THR A 9 25.52 18.87 -15.79
C THR A 9 25.94 17.70 -14.91
N GLU A 10 25.90 17.86 -13.59
CA GLU A 10 26.03 16.71 -12.66
C GLU A 10 24.81 15.76 -12.71
N LYS A 11 23.80 16.07 -13.53
CA LYS A 11 22.57 15.29 -13.63
C LYS A 11 22.76 14.07 -14.52
N LYS A 12 22.03 13.01 -14.16
CA LYS A 12 22.06 11.72 -14.83
C LYS A 12 20.69 11.39 -15.41
N ILE A 13 20.71 10.63 -16.49
CA ILE A 13 19.55 9.98 -17.09
C ILE A 13 19.65 8.47 -16.93
N LEU A 14 18.53 7.76 -16.99
CA LEU A 14 18.51 6.31 -17.11
C LEU A 14 18.34 5.93 -18.58
N LEU A 15 19.39 5.41 -19.19
CA LEU A 15 19.36 4.87 -20.55
C LEU A 15 19.00 3.38 -20.50
N ILE A 16 17.96 3.01 -21.24
CA ILE A 16 17.41 1.64 -21.29
C ILE A 16 17.50 1.17 -22.74
N LYS A 17 18.11 0.01 -22.97
CA LYS A 17 18.08 -0.68 -24.26
C LYS A 17 17.17 -1.90 -24.13
N GLN A 18 16.13 -1.99 -24.94
CA GLN A 18 15.23 -3.15 -24.98
C GLN A 18 14.76 -3.35 -26.43
N ASN A 19 14.75 -4.59 -26.91
CA ASN A 19 14.29 -4.96 -28.25
C ASN A 19 14.94 -4.12 -29.38
N GLY A 20 16.24 -3.81 -29.24
CA GLY A 20 16.99 -2.99 -30.20
C GLY A 20 16.78 -1.48 -30.08
N GLU A 21 15.75 -1.02 -29.36
CA GLU A 21 15.44 0.39 -29.14
C GLU A 21 16.16 0.96 -27.90
N LEU A 22 16.47 2.26 -27.94
CA LEU A 22 17.00 3.01 -26.81
C LEU A 22 15.98 4.02 -26.30
N HIS A 23 15.78 4.01 -24.99
CA HIS A 23 14.91 4.94 -24.27
C HIS A 23 15.70 5.66 -23.18
N ALA A 24 15.34 6.91 -22.90
CA ALA A 24 15.96 7.70 -21.84
C ALA A 24 14.87 8.29 -20.94
N VAL A 25 14.93 7.98 -19.65
CA VAL A 25 13.96 8.41 -18.64
C VAL A 25 14.63 8.97 -17.38
N GLY A 26 13.84 9.55 -16.48
CA GLY A 26 14.28 9.96 -15.14
C GLY A 26 14.94 8.81 -14.35
N THR A 27 15.86 9.15 -13.45
CA THR A 27 16.70 8.15 -12.75
C THR A 27 16.10 7.62 -11.47
N ARG A 28 15.13 8.32 -10.89
CA ARG A 28 14.55 7.98 -9.59
C ARG A 28 13.05 7.73 -9.67
N CYS A 29 12.58 6.74 -8.91
CA CYS A 29 11.17 6.50 -8.67
C CYS A 29 10.50 7.75 -8.07
N THR A 30 9.33 8.12 -8.59
CA THR A 30 8.60 9.32 -8.16
C THR A 30 7.92 9.20 -6.79
N HIS A 31 7.87 8.00 -6.19
CA HIS A 31 7.40 7.80 -4.82
C HIS A 31 8.44 8.35 -3.81
N TYR A 32 9.42 7.53 -3.42
CA TYR A 32 10.45 7.90 -2.42
C TYR A 32 11.87 7.97 -3.01
N GLY A 33 12.02 8.25 -4.31
CA GLY A 33 13.33 8.59 -4.88
C GLY A 33 14.32 7.42 -5.07
N ALA A 34 13.84 6.18 -4.97
CA ALA A 34 14.64 4.97 -5.22
C ALA A 34 15.29 5.01 -6.60
N LEU A 35 16.55 4.62 -6.70
CA LEU A 35 17.25 4.58 -7.98
C LEU A 35 16.67 3.47 -8.88
N LEU A 36 16.29 3.82 -10.11
CA LEU A 36 15.64 2.88 -11.03
C LEU A 36 16.64 1.99 -11.77
N ASN A 37 17.93 2.33 -11.81
CA ASN A 37 18.96 1.45 -12.37
C ASN A 37 19.25 0.22 -11.52
N THR A 38 18.78 0.19 -10.27
CA THR A 38 18.79 -1.00 -9.40
C THR A 38 17.42 -1.68 -9.35
N GLY A 39 16.47 -1.24 -10.18
CA GLY A 39 15.14 -1.83 -10.31
C GLY A 39 15.10 -3.06 -11.20
N ALA A 40 13.89 -3.54 -11.49
CA ALA A 40 13.65 -4.65 -12.38
C ALA A 40 13.12 -4.16 -13.73
N LEU A 41 13.80 -4.50 -14.83
CA LEU A 41 13.36 -4.21 -16.20
C LEU A 41 12.44 -5.33 -16.70
N GLY A 42 11.16 -5.02 -16.88
CA GLY A 42 10.17 -5.90 -17.52
C GLY A 42 9.93 -5.50 -18.98
N GLU A 43 9.00 -6.16 -19.66
CA GLU A 43 8.58 -5.76 -21.02
C GLU A 43 8.00 -4.34 -21.04
N GLY A 44 8.70 -3.39 -21.68
CA GLY A 44 8.23 -2.01 -21.84
C GLY A 44 8.18 -1.16 -20.57
N ARG A 45 8.62 -1.68 -19.41
CA ARG A 45 8.49 -0.99 -18.11
C ARG A 45 9.68 -1.20 -17.19
N VAL A 46 9.93 -0.24 -16.31
CA VAL A 46 10.88 -0.36 -15.20
C VAL A 46 10.14 -0.34 -13.87
N ARG A 47 10.37 -1.35 -13.03
CA ARG A 47 9.80 -1.47 -11.68
C ARG A 47 10.79 -1.02 -10.62
N CYS A 48 10.33 -0.15 -9.74
CA CYS A 48 11.05 0.29 -8.56
C CYS A 48 11.39 -0.92 -7.66
N PRO A 49 12.66 -1.08 -7.25
CA PRO A 49 13.05 -2.22 -6.44
C PRO A 49 12.44 -2.16 -5.03
N LEU A 50 12.22 -0.96 -4.49
CA LEU A 50 11.86 -0.79 -3.09
C LEU A 50 10.35 -0.95 -2.83
N HIS A 51 9.51 -0.33 -3.66
CA HIS A 51 8.08 -0.15 -3.37
C HIS A 51 7.16 -0.66 -4.49
N GLY A 52 7.71 -1.20 -5.59
CA GLY A 52 6.92 -1.82 -6.65
C GLY A 52 6.30 -0.88 -7.69
N ALA A 53 6.38 0.45 -7.52
CA ALA A 53 5.92 1.43 -8.52
C ALA A 53 6.56 1.18 -9.90
N CYS A 54 5.80 1.33 -10.98
CA CYS A 54 6.28 1.06 -12.33
C CYS A 54 6.02 2.18 -13.30
N PHE A 55 6.94 2.29 -14.26
CA PHE A 55 6.93 3.35 -15.26
C PHE A 55 7.15 2.76 -16.64
N ASN A 56 6.35 3.21 -17.60
CA ASN A 56 6.53 2.90 -19.02
C ASN A 56 7.88 3.46 -19.49
N ILE A 57 8.73 2.66 -20.13
CA ILE A 57 10.05 3.13 -20.55
C ILE A 57 10.00 4.08 -21.75
N LYS A 58 8.91 4.06 -22.54
CA LYS A 58 8.74 4.93 -23.71
C LYS A 58 8.15 6.27 -23.33
N THR A 59 7.05 6.27 -22.56
CA THR A 59 6.31 7.50 -22.21
C THR A 59 6.67 8.06 -20.84
N GLY A 60 7.29 7.24 -19.98
CA GLY A 60 7.61 7.60 -18.60
C GLY A 60 6.39 7.55 -17.70
N ASP A 61 5.21 7.28 -18.24
CA ASP A 61 3.96 7.28 -17.49
C ASP A 61 4.00 6.26 -16.36
N ILE A 62 3.42 6.63 -15.22
CA ILE A 62 3.22 5.67 -14.16
C ILE A 62 2.16 4.64 -14.55
N GLU A 63 2.58 3.37 -14.54
CA GLU A 63 1.75 2.23 -14.88
C GLU A 63 1.29 1.46 -13.65
N ASP A 64 2.03 1.55 -12.55
CA ASP A 64 1.75 0.87 -11.28
C ASP A 64 2.26 1.71 -10.10
N TYR A 65 1.58 1.59 -8.96
CA TYR A 65 1.69 2.51 -7.82
C TYR A 65 2.65 1.96 -6.76
N PRO A 66 3.14 2.75 -5.78
CA PRO A 66 2.57 3.98 -5.17
C PRO A 66 3.15 5.34 -5.60
N GLY A 67 3.84 5.46 -6.74
CA GLY A 67 4.16 6.81 -7.25
C GLY A 67 2.89 7.59 -7.62
N LEU A 68 2.92 8.92 -7.62
CA LEU A 68 1.82 9.73 -8.18
C LEU A 68 2.21 10.28 -9.55
N ASP A 69 3.45 10.71 -9.67
CA ASP A 69 3.96 11.36 -10.87
C ASP A 69 4.59 10.36 -11.83
N SER A 70 4.55 10.71 -13.11
CA SER A 70 5.29 10.03 -14.17
C SER A 70 6.75 10.47 -14.16
N LEU A 71 7.61 9.69 -14.82
CA LEU A 71 8.98 10.08 -15.10
C LEU A 71 9.03 11.07 -16.27
N PRO A 72 10.01 11.99 -16.29
CA PRO A 72 10.37 12.68 -17.52
C PRO A 72 10.95 11.68 -18.53
N CYS A 73 10.62 11.87 -19.81
CA CYS A 73 11.20 11.15 -20.93
C CYS A 73 11.98 12.08 -21.83
N TYR A 74 13.12 11.60 -22.32
CA TYR A 74 14.05 12.38 -23.11
C TYR A 74 14.13 11.83 -24.54
N LYS A 75 14.26 12.71 -25.52
CA LYS A 75 14.36 12.29 -26.92
C LYS A 75 15.70 11.63 -27.17
N VAL A 76 15.69 10.40 -27.70
CA VAL A 76 16.89 9.64 -28.04
C VAL A 76 17.03 9.54 -29.55
N ARG A 77 18.23 9.75 -30.08
CA ARG A 77 18.58 9.49 -31.49
C ARG A 77 19.92 8.77 -31.56
N VAL A 78 20.00 7.75 -32.40
CA VAL A 78 21.28 7.11 -32.76
C VAL A 78 21.68 7.63 -34.13
N ASP A 79 22.89 8.14 -34.29
CA ASP A 79 23.39 8.56 -35.60
C ASP A 79 24.02 7.41 -36.40
N LYS A 80 24.46 7.70 -37.63
CA LYS A 80 25.04 6.70 -38.54
C LYS A 80 26.34 6.07 -38.01
N SER A 81 27.02 6.70 -37.05
CA SER A 81 28.23 6.17 -36.41
C SER A 81 27.93 5.30 -35.19
N GLY A 82 26.66 5.21 -34.78
CA GLY A 82 26.24 4.48 -33.58
C GLY A 82 26.30 5.31 -32.30
N LEU A 83 26.62 6.61 -32.37
CA LEU A 83 26.60 7.49 -31.20
C LEU A 83 25.17 7.80 -30.76
N VAL A 84 24.93 7.73 -29.46
CA VAL A 84 23.63 7.97 -28.83
C VAL A 84 23.54 9.43 -28.38
N HIS A 85 22.60 10.17 -28.98
CA HIS A 85 22.28 11.55 -28.64
C HIS A 85 21.00 11.58 -27.80
N VAL A 86 21.03 12.28 -26.66
CA VAL A 86 19.86 12.48 -25.81
C VAL A 86 19.59 13.98 -25.65
N LYS A 87 18.36 14.41 -25.92
CA LYS A 87 17.91 15.79 -25.72
C LYS A 87 16.89 15.84 -24.59
N ALA A 88 17.18 16.66 -23.59
CA ALA A 88 16.34 16.90 -22.41
C ALA A 88 16.18 18.39 -22.15
N LYS A 89 15.03 18.81 -21.59
CA LYS A 89 14.91 20.17 -21.04
C LYS A 89 15.58 20.21 -19.67
N CYS A 90 16.36 21.27 -19.38
CA CYS A 90 17.06 21.39 -18.11
C CYS A 90 16.12 21.23 -16.91
N LYS A 91 14.97 21.92 -16.89
CA LYS A 91 13.97 21.82 -15.80
C LYS A 91 13.52 20.38 -15.51
N GLU A 92 13.34 19.55 -16.54
CA GLU A 92 12.93 18.15 -16.39
C GLU A 92 14.03 17.26 -15.79
N LEU A 93 15.30 17.58 -16.03
CA LEU A 93 16.45 16.90 -15.40
C LEU A 93 16.54 17.20 -13.90
N TYR A 94 16.12 18.38 -13.46
CA TYR A 94 16.13 18.75 -12.03
C TYR A 94 14.94 18.15 -11.27
N ASN A 95 13.73 18.22 -11.84
CA ASN A 95 12.52 17.82 -11.12
C ASN A 95 12.34 16.30 -11.02
N ASN A 96 12.84 15.53 -12.00
CA ASN A 96 12.70 14.06 -12.09
C ASN A 96 11.23 13.55 -11.96
N ARG A 97 10.25 14.42 -12.17
CA ARG A 97 8.82 14.11 -12.04
C ARG A 97 8.04 14.90 -13.09
N ARG A 98 6.95 14.33 -13.57
CA ARG A 98 6.01 14.91 -14.53
C ARG A 98 4.58 14.52 -14.16
N ILE A 99 3.71 15.51 -14.04
CA ILE A 99 2.26 15.29 -13.97
C ILE A 99 1.75 15.18 -15.41
N LYS A 100 0.81 14.27 -15.67
CA LYS A 100 0.16 14.18 -17.00
C LYS A 100 -0.75 15.38 -17.21
N ASP A 101 -0.94 15.77 -18.46
CA ASP A 101 -1.90 16.82 -18.81
C ASP A 101 -3.30 16.42 -18.34
N MET A 102 -4.08 17.41 -17.91
CA MET A 102 -5.41 17.23 -17.36
C MET A 102 -6.42 18.07 -18.13
N SER A 103 -7.59 17.50 -18.41
CA SER A 103 -8.70 18.22 -19.02
C SER A 103 -9.29 19.23 -18.04
N ALA A 104 -9.65 20.41 -18.54
CA ALA A 104 -10.41 21.39 -17.76
C ALA A 104 -11.85 20.91 -17.54
N ARG A 105 -12.51 21.43 -16.50
CA ARG A 105 -13.95 21.28 -16.34
C ARG A 105 -14.69 22.04 -17.44
N ASP A 106 -15.68 21.40 -18.03
CA ASP A 106 -16.67 22.01 -18.92
C ASP A 106 -17.92 22.34 -18.09
N PRO A 107 -18.26 23.64 -17.89
CA PRO A 107 -19.44 24.04 -17.13
C PRO A 107 -20.76 23.50 -17.69
N GLU A 108 -20.83 23.23 -19.00
CA GLU A 108 -22.03 22.71 -19.68
C GLU A 108 -22.17 21.19 -19.56
N SER A 109 -21.11 20.49 -19.10
CA SER A 109 -21.16 19.05 -18.91
C SER A 109 -22.05 18.70 -17.72
N ILE A 110 -23.16 18.02 -18.01
CA ILE A 110 -24.10 17.54 -16.99
C ILE A 110 -23.58 16.32 -16.20
N LYS A 111 -22.44 15.74 -16.60
CA LYS A 111 -21.91 14.52 -15.96
C LYS A 111 -21.27 14.86 -14.61
N THR A 112 -21.67 14.14 -13.58
CA THR A 112 -21.12 14.22 -12.22
C THR A 112 -20.58 12.87 -11.77
N VAL A 113 -19.33 12.88 -11.29
CA VAL A 113 -18.72 11.75 -10.59
C VAL A 113 -18.63 12.07 -9.11
N VAL A 114 -19.23 11.22 -8.28
CA VAL A 114 -19.07 11.29 -6.82
C VAL A 114 -18.11 10.19 -6.39
N ILE A 115 -17.06 10.58 -5.65
CA ILE A 115 -16.04 9.69 -5.09
C ILE A 115 -16.22 9.68 -3.58
N VAL A 116 -16.56 8.53 -2.99
CA VAL A 116 -16.75 8.38 -1.54
C VAL A 116 -15.51 7.73 -0.94
N GLY A 117 -14.61 8.55 -0.40
CA GLY A 117 -13.37 8.12 0.25
C GLY A 117 -12.16 8.99 -0.10
N GLY A 118 -11.69 9.80 0.87
CA GLY A 118 -10.47 10.62 0.76
C GLY A 118 -9.16 9.85 0.95
N GLY A 119 -9.07 8.63 0.43
CA GLY A 119 -7.87 7.78 0.50
C GLY A 119 -7.02 7.79 -0.78
N PRO A 120 -5.96 6.98 -0.86
CA PRO A 120 -5.13 6.85 -2.06
C PRO A 120 -5.93 6.45 -3.32
N SER A 121 -6.94 5.58 -3.15
CA SER A 121 -7.84 5.18 -4.23
C SER A 121 -8.67 6.35 -4.76
N GLY A 122 -9.31 7.13 -3.87
CA GLY A 122 -10.13 8.27 -4.27
C GLY A 122 -9.31 9.39 -4.91
N ALA A 123 -8.16 9.73 -4.33
CA ALA A 123 -7.24 10.72 -4.89
C ALA A 123 -6.80 10.35 -6.31
N THR A 124 -6.43 9.09 -6.51
CA THR A 124 -5.98 8.59 -7.81
C THR A 124 -7.10 8.57 -8.84
N CYS A 125 -8.32 8.21 -8.42
CA CYS A 125 -9.49 8.26 -9.29
C CYS A 125 -9.77 9.70 -9.75
N ALA A 126 -9.83 10.65 -8.82
CA ALA A 126 -10.08 12.06 -9.13
C ALA A 126 -9.05 12.64 -10.12
N GLU A 127 -7.77 12.41 -9.86
CA GLU A 127 -6.68 12.84 -10.75
C GLU A 127 -6.74 12.13 -12.10
N SER A 128 -6.95 10.81 -12.11
CA SER A 128 -7.02 10.02 -13.36
C SER A 128 -8.22 10.43 -14.22
N LEU A 129 -9.38 10.77 -13.64
CA LEU A 129 -10.52 11.25 -14.43
C LEU A 129 -10.13 12.46 -15.27
N ARG A 130 -9.45 13.45 -14.68
CA ARG A 130 -8.96 14.63 -15.40
C ARG A 130 -7.87 14.27 -16.42
N GLN A 131 -6.94 13.38 -16.07
CA GLN A 131 -5.88 12.94 -16.98
C GLN A 131 -6.41 12.17 -18.20
N GLU A 132 -7.58 11.54 -18.06
CA GLU A 132 -8.16 10.67 -19.06
C GLU A 132 -9.33 11.34 -19.82
N GLY A 133 -9.51 12.65 -19.64
CA GLY A 133 -10.40 13.50 -20.45
C GLY A 133 -11.80 13.73 -19.89
N PHE A 134 -12.06 13.39 -18.62
CA PHE A 134 -13.34 13.68 -17.99
C PHE A 134 -13.48 15.18 -17.71
N THR A 135 -14.43 15.83 -18.38
CA THR A 135 -14.70 17.28 -18.26
C THR A 135 -15.85 17.61 -17.30
N GLY A 136 -16.58 16.61 -16.81
CA GLY A 136 -17.70 16.82 -15.89
C GLY A 136 -17.29 17.22 -14.46
N ARG A 137 -18.27 17.36 -13.57
CA ARG A 137 -18.06 17.69 -12.15
C ARG A 137 -17.49 16.49 -11.40
N ILE A 138 -16.46 16.71 -10.57
CA ILE A 138 -15.88 15.68 -9.69
C ILE A 138 -16.02 16.14 -8.24
N ILE A 139 -16.61 15.29 -7.40
CA ILE A 139 -16.81 15.55 -5.97
C ILE A 139 -16.20 14.42 -5.16
N MET A 140 -15.22 14.72 -4.32
CA MET A 140 -14.56 13.76 -3.44
C MET A 140 -14.95 14.00 -1.97
N ILE A 141 -15.67 13.04 -1.41
CA ILE A 141 -16.15 13.06 -0.03
C ILE A 141 -15.10 12.42 0.88
N CYS A 142 -14.62 13.21 1.83
CA CYS A 142 -13.56 12.85 2.77
C CYS A 142 -14.10 12.93 4.20
N ARG A 143 -14.20 11.78 4.87
CA ARG A 143 -14.61 11.74 6.29
C ARG A 143 -13.62 12.46 7.20
N GLU A 144 -12.33 12.33 6.93
CA GLU A 144 -11.30 13.03 7.68
C GLU A 144 -11.29 14.50 7.27
N ASN A 145 -10.99 15.41 8.20
CA ASN A 145 -10.92 16.84 7.92
C ASN A 145 -9.58 17.25 7.27
N ILE A 146 -9.15 16.47 6.28
CA ILE A 146 -7.91 16.67 5.55
C ILE A 146 -8.01 16.03 4.16
N ILE A 147 -7.34 16.63 3.19
CA ILE A 147 -7.18 16.06 1.85
C ILE A 147 -6.37 14.74 1.90
N PRO A 148 -6.46 13.90 0.86
CA PRO A 148 -5.75 12.62 0.83
C PRO A 148 -4.25 12.74 1.13
N TYR A 149 -3.75 11.83 1.97
CA TYR A 149 -2.36 11.79 2.43
C TYR A 149 -1.81 10.36 2.40
N ASP A 150 -0.49 10.26 2.59
CA ASP A 150 0.23 9.01 2.67
C ASP A 150 -0.07 8.25 3.97
N ARG A 151 -1.08 7.39 3.92
CA ARG A 151 -1.58 6.64 5.07
C ARG A 151 -0.57 5.64 5.64
N ILE A 152 0.49 5.29 4.91
CA ILE A 152 1.49 4.35 5.43
C ILE A 152 2.31 4.96 6.57
N LYS A 153 2.31 6.30 6.70
CA LYS A 153 2.97 7.03 7.78
C LYS A 153 2.32 6.78 9.14
N VAL A 154 1.01 6.53 9.16
CA VAL A 154 0.19 6.41 10.37
C VAL A 154 0.73 5.37 11.36
N SER A 155 1.27 4.25 10.90
CA SER A 155 1.80 3.19 11.77
C SER A 155 3.32 3.17 11.89
N LYS A 156 4.05 3.84 10.98
CA LYS A 156 5.52 3.76 10.88
C LYS A 156 6.24 4.97 11.48
N LYS A 157 5.57 6.13 11.52
CA LYS A 157 6.13 7.37 12.05
C LYS A 157 5.01 8.13 12.73
N LEU A 158 4.74 7.84 14.00
CA LEU A 158 3.57 8.40 14.70
C LEU A 158 3.61 9.92 14.84
N ASN A 159 4.82 10.52 14.80
CA ASN A 159 5.05 11.96 14.86
C ASN A 159 5.11 12.66 13.49
N PHE A 160 4.51 12.10 12.45
CA PHE A 160 4.52 12.74 11.14
C PHE A 160 3.61 13.97 11.10
N ASP A 161 4.04 15.00 10.37
CA ASP A 161 3.15 16.10 9.99
C ASP A 161 2.28 15.65 8.80
N VAL A 162 0.98 15.58 9.03
CA VAL A 162 0.00 15.15 8.02
C VAL A 162 -0.05 16.10 6.82
N HIS A 163 0.20 17.40 7.01
CA HIS A 163 0.18 18.38 5.92
C HIS A 163 1.35 18.14 4.95
N SER A 164 2.54 17.85 5.46
CA SER A 164 3.69 17.42 4.64
C SER A 164 3.52 16.05 3.98
N ALA A 165 2.57 15.23 4.45
CA ALA A 165 2.29 13.89 3.93
C ALA A 165 1.12 13.86 2.93
N THR A 166 0.53 15.01 2.59
CA THR A 166 -0.55 15.10 1.59
C THR A 166 -0.06 14.60 0.22
N LEU A 167 -0.92 13.89 -0.50
CA LEU A 167 -0.59 13.33 -1.83
C LEU A 167 -0.46 14.43 -2.89
N ARG A 168 -1.32 15.43 -2.78
CA ARG A 168 -1.35 16.65 -3.60
C ARG A 168 -1.61 17.84 -2.69
N SER A 169 -1.22 19.04 -3.10
CA SER A 169 -1.56 20.26 -2.37
C SER A 169 -3.08 20.52 -2.42
N PRO A 170 -3.64 21.32 -1.50
CA PRO A 170 -5.00 21.83 -1.65
C PRO A 170 -5.20 22.59 -2.98
N SER A 171 -4.19 23.36 -3.41
CA SER A 171 -4.26 24.13 -4.65
C SER A 171 -4.41 23.25 -5.88
N PHE A 172 -3.77 22.09 -5.92
CA PHE A 172 -3.90 21.12 -7.01
C PHE A 172 -5.36 20.72 -7.26
N TYR A 173 -6.13 20.42 -6.20
CA TYR A 173 -7.53 20.05 -6.36
C TYR A 173 -8.37 21.21 -6.89
N ASN A 174 -8.11 22.42 -6.42
CA ASN A 174 -8.79 23.63 -6.89
C ASN A 174 -8.44 23.97 -8.35
N GLU A 175 -7.16 23.91 -8.72
CA GLU A 175 -6.64 24.17 -10.07
C GLU A 175 -7.20 23.22 -11.13
N HIS A 176 -7.67 22.03 -10.72
CA HIS A 176 -8.24 21.01 -11.60
C HIS A 176 -9.73 20.78 -11.38
N ASP A 177 -10.43 21.72 -10.73
CA ASP A 177 -11.87 21.66 -10.49
C ASP A 177 -12.33 20.32 -9.86
N ILE A 178 -11.59 19.86 -8.85
CA ILE A 178 -11.92 18.68 -8.05
C ILE A 178 -12.44 19.18 -6.70
N GLU A 179 -13.74 19.04 -6.46
CA GLU A 179 -14.36 19.49 -5.22
C GLU A 179 -14.07 18.52 -4.08
N THR A 180 -13.43 18.99 -3.01
CA THR A 180 -13.18 18.18 -1.81
C THR A 180 -14.14 18.56 -0.68
N LYS A 181 -14.94 17.59 -0.22
CA LYS A 181 -15.83 17.75 0.94
C LYS A 181 -15.20 17.09 2.16
N LEU A 182 -14.54 17.89 3.01
CA LEU A 182 -13.76 17.43 4.15
C LEU A 182 -14.60 17.33 5.43
N GLY A 183 -14.22 16.44 6.35
CA GLY A 183 -14.88 16.30 7.65
C GLY A 183 -16.32 15.75 7.59
N VAL A 184 -16.75 15.23 6.44
CA VAL A 184 -18.12 14.75 6.21
C VAL A 184 -18.12 13.32 5.69
N LYS A 185 -19.03 12.48 6.19
CA LYS A 185 -19.16 11.08 5.77
C LYS A 185 -20.44 10.87 4.99
N ALA A 186 -20.38 9.96 4.02
CA ALA A 186 -21.59 9.38 3.45
C ALA A 186 -22.31 8.54 4.53
N ILE A 187 -23.64 8.64 4.57
CA ILE A 187 -24.48 7.97 5.56
C ILE A 187 -25.59 7.12 4.93
N ASP A 188 -25.92 7.34 3.66
CA ASP A 188 -26.92 6.55 2.94
C ASP A 188 -26.64 6.62 1.41
N LEU A 189 -27.07 5.58 0.69
CA LEU A 189 -26.96 5.45 -0.76
C LEU A 189 -28.32 5.10 -1.36
N ASP A 190 -28.91 6.05 -2.07
CA ASP A 190 -30.09 5.82 -2.89
C ASP A 190 -29.68 5.50 -4.33
N THR A 191 -29.76 4.22 -4.70
CA THR A 191 -29.45 3.74 -6.06
C THR A 191 -30.58 3.95 -7.06
N THR A 192 -31.79 4.28 -6.60
CA THR A 192 -32.93 4.58 -7.49
C THR A 192 -32.89 6.03 -7.94
N GLY A 193 -32.63 6.95 -7.00
CA GLY A 193 -32.45 8.37 -7.26
C GLY A 193 -31.04 8.77 -7.70
N ASN A 194 -30.07 7.84 -7.65
CA ASN A 194 -28.64 8.10 -7.83
C ASN A 194 -28.10 9.19 -6.89
N ILE A 195 -28.40 9.09 -5.59
CA ILE A 195 -28.05 10.09 -4.57
C ILE A 195 -27.17 9.49 -3.48
N VAL A 196 -26.08 10.18 -3.14
CA VAL A 196 -25.32 9.97 -1.90
C VAL A 196 -25.73 11.01 -0.87
N LYS A 197 -26.16 10.57 0.32
CA LYS A 197 -26.53 11.46 1.43
C LYS A 197 -25.38 11.58 2.42
N LEU A 198 -25.09 12.80 2.88
CA LEU A 198 -23.98 13.09 3.78
C LEU A 198 -24.44 13.40 5.21
N SER A 199 -23.53 13.26 6.16
CA SER A 199 -23.77 13.54 7.58
C SER A 199 -24.08 15.00 7.91
N ASN A 200 -23.85 15.92 6.97
CA ASN A 200 -24.17 17.34 7.10
C ASN A 200 -25.46 17.73 6.35
N ASN A 201 -26.29 16.76 5.99
CA ASN A 201 -27.55 16.92 5.24
C ASN A 201 -27.40 17.37 3.77
N GLU A 202 -26.17 17.49 3.26
CA GLU A 202 -25.96 17.64 1.81
C GLU A 202 -26.27 16.32 1.09
N ASN A 203 -26.86 16.44 -0.11
CA ASN A 203 -27.15 15.33 -1.00
C ASN A 203 -26.49 15.59 -2.35
N PHE A 204 -25.82 14.57 -2.89
CA PHE A 204 -25.18 14.65 -4.21
C PHE A 204 -25.78 13.63 -5.15
N MET A 205 -26.42 14.13 -6.21
CA MET A 205 -26.75 13.31 -7.38
C MET A 205 -25.48 12.93 -8.13
N TYR A 206 -25.43 11.72 -8.67
CA TYR A 206 -24.31 11.25 -9.47
C TYR A 206 -24.77 10.65 -10.80
N ASN A 207 -23.93 10.78 -11.82
CA ASN A 207 -23.99 9.93 -13.01
C ASN A 207 -23.09 8.71 -12.85
N TYR A 208 -21.99 8.84 -12.10
CA TYR A 208 -21.12 7.75 -11.72
C TYR A 208 -20.72 7.87 -10.24
N LEU A 209 -20.68 6.73 -9.55
CA LEU A 209 -20.26 6.65 -8.16
C LEU A 209 -19.01 5.77 -8.05
N PHE A 210 -17.98 6.25 -7.36
CA PHE A 210 -16.84 5.44 -6.98
C PHE A 210 -16.74 5.33 -5.45
N VAL A 211 -16.99 4.13 -4.93
CA VAL A 211 -16.92 3.83 -3.50
C VAL A 211 -15.54 3.30 -3.15
N CYS A 212 -14.82 4.01 -2.27
CA CYS A 212 -13.47 3.64 -1.85
C CYS A 212 -13.20 4.01 -0.39
N THR A 213 -14.18 3.75 0.48
CA THR A 213 -14.21 4.14 1.89
C THR A 213 -13.18 3.42 2.78
N GLY A 214 -12.56 2.35 2.27
CA GLY A 214 -11.48 1.63 2.92
C GLY A 214 -11.90 0.82 4.16
N SER A 215 -10.89 0.35 4.90
CA SER A 215 -11.07 -0.44 6.12
C SER A 215 -11.37 0.36 7.40
N LYS A 216 -12.12 -0.28 8.29
CA LYS A 216 -12.49 0.15 9.66
C LYS A 216 -11.79 -0.75 10.68
N PRO A 217 -11.00 -0.24 11.64
CA PRO A 217 -10.37 -1.08 12.66
C PRO A 217 -11.42 -1.87 13.45
N ARG A 218 -11.11 -3.12 13.79
CA ARG A 218 -11.90 -3.88 14.75
C ARG A 218 -11.67 -3.30 16.14
N THR A 219 -12.75 -3.09 16.87
CA THR A 219 -12.72 -2.63 18.27
C THR A 219 -13.01 -3.80 19.20
N LEU A 220 -12.56 -3.68 20.45
CA LEU A 220 -12.91 -4.62 21.51
C LEU A 220 -14.28 -4.26 22.09
N ASN A 221 -14.94 -5.26 22.69
CA ASN A 221 -16.15 -5.06 23.49
C ASN A 221 -15.93 -5.70 24.86
N ILE A 222 -15.10 -5.05 25.68
CA ILE A 222 -14.70 -5.52 27.01
C ILE A 222 -14.75 -4.36 28.02
N PRO A 223 -14.82 -4.63 29.34
CA PRO A 223 -14.85 -3.57 30.34
C PRO A 223 -13.65 -2.61 30.24
N GLY A 224 -13.92 -1.32 30.40
CA GLY A 224 -12.92 -0.26 30.35
C GLY A 224 -12.44 0.14 28.94
N VAL A 225 -13.01 -0.40 27.85
CA VAL A 225 -12.57 -0.08 26.48
C VAL A 225 -12.68 1.41 26.10
N ASN A 226 -13.54 2.16 26.79
CA ASN A 226 -13.75 3.59 26.57
C ASN A 226 -12.82 4.49 27.39
N LEU A 227 -11.90 3.92 28.18
CA LEU A 227 -10.87 4.72 28.86
C LEU A 227 -10.00 5.44 27.84
N SER A 228 -9.55 6.63 28.20
CA SER A 228 -8.54 7.36 27.42
C SER A 228 -7.22 6.59 27.38
N ASN A 229 -6.39 6.92 26.38
CA ASN A 229 -5.14 6.26 26.03
C ASN A 229 -5.26 4.83 25.48
N ILE A 230 -6.46 4.41 25.07
CA ILE A 230 -6.68 3.21 24.27
C ILE A 230 -6.89 3.65 22.81
N PHE A 231 -5.96 3.27 21.93
CA PHE A 231 -5.92 3.70 20.55
C PHE A 231 -6.05 2.53 19.58
N VAL A 232 -6.55 2.81 18.39
CA VAL A 232 -6.28 2.04 17.17
C VAL A 232 -5.28 2.83 16.33
N LEU A 233 -4.83 2.33 15.17
CA LEU A 233 -4.03 3.11 14.23
C LEU A 233 -4.59 2.96 12.81
N ARG A 234 -5.36 3.96 12.34
CA ARG A 234 -5.95 3.98 10.99
C ARG A 234 -5.91 5.34 10.30
N ASN A 235 -6.14 6.40 11.04
CA ASN A 235 -6.13 7.78 10.57
C ASN A 235 -4.99 8.57 11.24
N TYR A 236 -4.71 9.77 10.75
CA TYR A 236 -3.61 10.60 11.27
C TYR A 236 -3.85 11.05 12.72
N THR A 237 -5.10 11.28 13.12
CA THR A 237 -5.42 11.67 14.51
C THR A 237 -5.13 10.55 15.49
N ASP A 238 -5.27 9.28 15.09
CA ASP A 238 -4.93 8.13 15.92
C ASP A 238 -3.43 8.14 16.27
N SER A 239 -2.57 8.29 15.26
CA SER A 239 -1.11 8.35 15.46
C SER A 239 -0.66 9.57 16.26
N GLN A 240 -1.30 10.72 16.03
CA GLN A 240 -1.02 11.93 16.81
C GLN A 240 -1.46 11.77 18.26
N GLY A 241 -2.58 11.09 18.51
CA GLY A 241 -3.06 10.76 19.85
C GLY A 241 -2.06 9.91 20.62
N VAL A 242 -1.55 8.84 20.00
CA VAL A 242 -0.49 8.01 20.61
C VAL A 242 0.78 8.83 20.86
N TYR A 243 1.22 9.60 19.87
CA TYR A 243 2.46 10.39 19.98
C TYR A 243 2.38 11.46 21.09
N ALA A 244 1.21 12.09 21.27
CA ALA A 244 1.01 13.14 22.26
C ALA A 244 1.17 12.67 23.71
N VAL A 245 0.95 11.39 23.98
CA VAL A 245 1.04 10.80 25.34
C VAL A 245 2.26 9.90 25.53
N LEU A 246 3.02 9.62 24.47
CA LEU A 246 4.21 8.78 24.52
C LEU A 246 5.37 9.54 25.18
N SER A 247 5.96 8.96 26.23
CA SER A 247 7.16 9.49 26.89
C SER A 247 8.04 8.36 27.45
N PRO A 248 9.31 8.64 27.79
CA PRO A 248 10.26 7.63 28.28
C PRO A 248 9.81 6.86 29.53
N GLU A 249 8.86 7.39 30.30
CA GLU A 249 8.34 6.80 31.54
C GLU A 249 7.13 5.89 31.32
N LYS A 250 6.58 5.87 30.10
CA LYS A 250 5.28 5.24 29.80
C LYS A 250 5.40 3.75 29.49
N HIS A 251 4.44 2.96 29.96
CA HIS A 251 4.30 1.56 29.60
C HIS A 251 3.29 1.40 28.45
N VAL A 252 3.76 0.88 27.31
CA VAL A 252 2.93 0.66 26.11
C VAL A 252 2.56 -0.83 26.02
N VAL A 253 1.26 -1.11 25.93
CA VAL A 253 0.73 -2.43 25.63
C VAL A 253 0.15 -2.44 24.23
N ILE A 254 0.46 -3.45 23.43
CA ILE A 254 -0.03 -3.60 22.06
C ILE A 254 -0.77 -4.92 21.96
N LEU A 255 -2.02 -4.89 21.51
CA LEU A 255 -2.79 -6.10 21.25
C LEU A 255 -2.83 -6.38 19.73
N GLY A 256 -2.13 -7.42 19.30
CA GLY A 256 -2.14 -7.88 17.91
C GLY A 256 -0.75 -8.11 17.33
N LEU A 257 -0.62 -9.24 16.63
CA LEU A 257 0.64 -9.73 16.03
C LEU A 257 0.76 -9.43 14.52
N GLY A 258 -0.13 -8.57 14.01
CA GLY A 258 -0.15 -8.13 12.61
C GLY A 258 0.78 -6.95 12.32
N PHE A 259 0.75 -6.45 11.08
CA PHE A 259 1.63 -5.35 10.64
C PHE A 259 1.53 -4.10 11.51
N ILE A 260 0.31 -3.66 11.83
CA ILE A 260 0.09 -2.46 12.65
C ILE A 260 0.71 -2.65 14.04
N GLY A 261 0.52 -3.81 14.67
CA GLY A 261 1.11 -4.10 15.98
C GLY A 261 2.63 -4.13 15.95
N MET A 262 3.23 -4.80 14.97
CA MET A 262 4.69 -4.90 14.85
C MET A 262 5.34 -3.56 14.48
N GLU A 263 4.70 -2.76 13.61
CA GLU A 263 5.18 -1.42 13.25
C GLU A 263 5.10 -0.46 14.44
N ALA A 264 3.99 -0.50 15.20
CA ALA A 264 3.85 0.28 16.42
C ALA A 264 4.87 -0.14 17.48
N ALA A 265 5.10 -1.45 17.66
CA ALA A 265 6.11 -1.95 18.59
C ALA A 265 7.51 -1.46 18.19
N ALA A 266 7.87 -1.59 16.91
CA ALA A 266 9.14 -1.13 16.38
C ALA A 266 9.33 0.39 16.52
N TYR A 267 8.25 1.18 16.42
CA TYR A 267 8.31 2.63 16.63
C TYR A 267 8.48 3.02 18.10
N CYS A 268 7.76 2.35 19.02
CA CYS A 268 7.70 2.73 20.43
C CYS A 268 8.88 2.23 21.28
N VAL A 269 9.53 1.14 20.89
CA VAL A 269 10.47 0.39 21.77
C VAL A 269 11.61 1.21 22.36
N ASP A 270 12.07 2.26 21.67
CA ASP A 270 13.16 3.15 22.10
C ASP A 270 12.68 4.52 22.60
N LYS A 271 11.36 4.68 22.82
CA LYS A 271 10.70 5.96 23.18
C LYS A 271 9.88 5.90 24.46
N CYS A 272 9.82 4.75 25.11
CA CYS A 272 9.03 4.53 26.31
C CYS A 272 9.71 3.56 27.29
N ALA A 273 9.15 3.39 28.49
CA ALA A 273 9.75 2.57 29.53
C ALA A 273 9.69 1.08 29.18
N SER A 274 8.62 0.65 28.51
CA SER A 274 8.48 -0.73 28.05
C SER A 274 7.43 -0.86 26.95
N VAL A 275 7.64 -1.82 26.06
CA VAL A 275 6.63 -2.29 25.10
C VAL A 275 6.33 -3.76 25.37
N THR A 276 5.05 -4.08 25.59
CA THR A 276 4.57 -5.47 25.68
C THR A 276 3.55 -5.72 24.57
N VAL A 277 3.79 -6.74 23.76
CA VAL A 277 2.88 -7.17 22.69
C VAL A 277 2.16 -8.44 23.11
N ILE A 278 0.83 -8.42 23.01
CA ILE A 278 -0.06 -9.54 23.35
C ILE A 278 -0.69 -10.07 22.06
N GLY A 279 -0.79 -11.39 21.94
CA GLY A 279 -1.46 -12.02 20.81
C GLY A 279 -1.99 -13.41 21.13
N ARG A 280 -2.95 -13.87 20.32
CA ARG A 280 -3.54 -15.21 20.46
C ARG A 280 -2.68 -16.27 19.79
N GLU A 281 -1.95 -15.88 18.75
CA GLU A 281 -0.96 -16.71 18.07
C GLU A 281 0.39 -16.66 18.80
N THR A 282 1.32 -17.53 18.40
CA THR A 282 2.67 -17.61 18.99
C THR A 282 3.76 -16.97 18.13
N VAL A 283 3.41 -16.52 16.92
CA VAL A 283 4.37 -16.01 15.94
C VAL A 283 3.84 -14.74 15.27
N PRO A 284 4.59 -13.62 15.30
CA PRO A 284 4.19 -12.42 14.60
C PRO A 284 4.20 -12.59 13.09
N LEU A 285 3.21 -11.99 12.42
CA LEU A 285 3.07 -12.00 10.96
C LEU A 285 3.03 -13.40 10.32
N ASN A 286 2.66 -14.43 11.09
CA ASN A 286 2.68 -15.82 10.65
C ASN A 286 1.89 -16.05 9.35
N ALA A 287 0.70 -15.48 9.25
CA ALA A 287 -0.18 -15.66 8.09
C ALA A 287 0.42 -15.16 6.76
N ILE A 288 1.45 -14.31 6.81
CA ILE A 288 2.07 -13.70 5.63
C ILE A 288 3.50 -14.21 5.42
N PHE A 289 4.30 -14.23 6.48
CA PHE A 289 5.71 -14.60 6.38
C PHE A 289 6.02 -16.04 6.79
N GLY A 290 5.07 -16.75 7.40
CA GLY A 290 5.26 -18.08 7.95
C GLY A 290 6.07 -18.10 9.24
N LYS A 291 6.12 -19.29 9.87
CA LYS A 291 6.65 -19.49 11.22
C LYS A 291 8.10 -19.04 11.37
N VAL A 292 8.95 -19.39 10.41
CA VAL A 292 10.41 -19.19 10.54
C VAL A 292 10.79 -17.71 10.39
N ILE A 293 10.29 -17.01 9.37
CA ILE A 293 10.55 -15.57 9.19
C ILE A 293 9.87 -14.77 10.31
N GLY A 294 8.64 -15.15 10.71
CA GLY A 294 7.95 -14.52 11.84
C GLY A 294 8.73 -14.62 13.14
N ASN A 295 9.30 -15.79 13.47
CA ASN A 295 10.15 -15.95 14.65
C ASN A 295 11.46 -15.14 14.55
N ARG A 296 12.01 -14.97 13.34
CA ARG A 296 13.17 -14.09 13.15
C ARG A 296 12.82 -12.62 13.45
N ILE A 297 11.64 -12.16 13.04
CA ILE A 297 11.10 -10.81 13.34
C ILE A 297 10.88 -10.64 14.84
N LYS A 298 10.27 -11.65 15.49
CA LYS A 298 10.12 -11.69 16.95
C LYS A 298 11.47 -11.48 17.65
N LYS A 299 12.49 -12.26 17.28
CA LYS A 299 13.85 -12.19 17.85
C LYS A 299 14.46 -10.79 17.69
N GLU A 300 14.26 -10.10 16.56
CA GLU A 300 14.73 -8.71 16.40
C GLU A 300 14.06 -7.75 17.39
N LEU A 301 12.74 -7.86 17.56
CA LEU A 301 11.97 -7.00 18.46
C LEU A 301 12.32 -7.29 19.92
N GLU A 302 12.46 -8.55 20.31
CA GLU A 302 12.92 -8.97 21.64
C GLU A 302 14.34 -8.46 21.93
N ALA A 303 15.24 -8.52 20.95
CA ALA A 303 16.60 -7.98 21.08
C ALA A 303 16.62 -6.44 21.28
N LYS A 304 15.54 -5.74 20.92
CA LYS A 304 15.34 -4.32 21.22
C LYS A 304 14.61 -4.06 22.54
N GLY A 305 14.15 -5.09 23.23
CA GLY A 305 13.46 -4.99 24.52
C GLY A 305 11.94 -5.10 24.46
N VAL A 306 11.35 -5.43 23.29
CA VAL A 306 9.91 -5.74 23.22
C VAL A 306 9.65 -7.07 23.94
N LYS A 307 8.67 -7.07 24.84
CA LYS A 307 8.19 -8.28 25.51
C LYS A 307 7.00 -8.86 24.76
N PHE A 308 6.93 -10.18 24.62
CA PHE A 308 5.77 -10.84 24.02
C PHE A 308 5.03 -11.72 25.03
N ILE A 309 3.71 -11.66 24.99
CA ILE A 309 2.81 -12.57 25.72
C ILE A 309 1.90 -13.21 24.68
N PHE A 310 2.12 -14.50 24.44
CA PHE A 310 1.38 -15.27 23.45
C PHE A 310 0.22 -16.04 24.08
N GLU A 311 -0.67 -16.55 23.22
CA GLU A 311 -1.82 -17.37 23.61
C GLU A 311 -2.71 -16.70 24.68
N ASN A 312 -2.73 -15.37 24.67
CA ASN A 312 -3.43 -14.57 25.67
C ASN A 312 -4.18 -13.41 25.01
N ASN A 313 -5.04 -12.76 25.78
CA ASN A 313 -5.83 -11.61 25.34
C ASN A 313 -6.09 -10.67 26.54
N ILE A 314 -6.60 -9.48 26.25
CA ILE A 314 -7.00 -8.52 27.30
C ILE A 314 -8.44 -8.86 27.73
N LYS A 315 -8.63 -9.07 29.03
CA LYS A 315 -9.93 -9.30 29.66
C LYS A 315 -10.63 -7.98 29.99
N GLN A 316 -9.91 -7.01 30.53
CA GLN A 316 -10.43 -5.66 30.80
C GLN A 316 -9.31 -4.62 30.91
N PHE A 317 -9.71 -3.35 30.77
CA PHE A 317 -8.87 -2.19 31.05
C PHE A 317 -9.24 -1.61 32.41
N ILE A 318 -8.23 -1.30 33.22
CA ILE A 318 -8.39 -0.83 34.60
C ILE A 318 -7.99 0.65 34.66
N PRO A 319 -8.85 1.54 35.20
CA PRO A 319 -8.54 2.95 35.29
C PRO A 319 -7.57 3.27 36.43
N LYS A 320 -7.03 4.50 36.43
CA LYS A 320 -6.29 5.05 37.58
C LYS A 320 -7.24 5.32 38.75
N GLU A 321 -6.77 5.07 39.97
CA GLU A 321 -7.55 5.24 41.21
C GLU A 321 -8.13 6.66 41.42
N ARG A 322 -7.48 7.70 40.87
CA ARG A 322 -7.90 9.11 41.00
C ARG A 322 -8.29 9.77 39.68
N GLU A 323 -8.27 9.02 38.59
CA GLU A 323 -8.62 9.48 37.24
C GLU A 323 -9.40 8.36 36.54
N GLU A 324 -10.68 8.19 36.89
CA GLU A 324 -11.50 7.03 36.47
C GLU A 324 -11.65 6.88 34.94
N ASN A 325 -11.33 7.92 34.18
CA ASN A 325 -11.39 7.93 32.71
C ASN A 325 -10.03 7.65 32.04
N VAL A 326 -8.97 7.39 32.79
CA VAL A 326 -7.60 7.22 32.27
C VAL A 326 -7.09 5.83 32.56
N LEU A 327 -6.60 5.15 31.51
CA LEU A 327 -5.98 3.84 31.61
C LEU A 327 -4.80 3.83 32.61
N ALA A 328 -4.73 2.79 33.45
CA ALA A 328 -3.60 2.51 34.32
C ALA A 328 -3.00 1.12 34.11
N LYS A 329 -3.86 0.12 33.88
CA LYS A 329 -3.46 -1.29 33.80
C LYS A 329 -4.33 -2.05 32.81
N VAL A 330 -3.81 -3.16 32.32
CA VAL A 330 -4.58 -4.18 31.59
C VAL A 330 -4.61 -5.46 32.41
N GLU A 331 -5.78 -6.07 32.55
CA GLU A 331 -5.90 -7.45 33.05
C GLU A 331 -6.03 -8.38 31.84
N LEU A 332 -5.21 -9.43 31.83
CA LEU A 332 -5.20 -10.44 30.81
C LEU A 332 -6.21 -11.56 31.13
N THR A 333 -6.51 -12.40 30.14
CA THR A 333 -7.49 -13.49 30.31
C THR A 333 -7.05 -14.58 31.28
N ASP A 334 -5.76 -14.70 31.57
CA ASP A 334 -5.19 -15.59 32.59
C ASP A 334 -5.10 -14.94 33.99
N GLY A 335 -5.58 -13.70 34.14
CA GLY A 335 -5.56 -12.95 35.40
C GLY A 335 -4.27 -12.17 35.66
N GLN A 336 -3.26 -12.24 34.79
CA GLN A 336 -2.08 -11.37 34.91
C GLN A 336 -2.48 -9.90 34.73
N ILE A 337 -1.90 -9.01 35.56
CA ILE A 337 -2.12 -7.56 35.47
C ILE A 337 -0.81 -6.89 35.05
N LEU A 338 -0.88 -6.06 34.01
CA LEU A 338 0.27 -5.28 33.52
C LEU A 338 -0.01 -3.79 33.69
N SER A 339 1.00 -3.02 34.12
CA SER A 339 0.98 -1.56 34.00
C SER A 339 0.90 -1.17 32.53
N ALA A 340 -0.02 -0.26 32.21
CA ALA A 340 -0.23 0.23 30.85
C ALA A 340 -0.69 1.68 30.92
N ASP A 341 0.12 2.59 30.41
CA ASP A 341 -0.29 3.99 30.23
C ASP A 341 -0.94 4.21 28.86
N ILE A 342 -0.58 3.37 27.88
CA ILE A 342 -1.00 3.46 26.49
C ILE A 342 -1.32 2.04 26.01
N VAL A 343 -2.48 1.86 25.38
CA VAL A 343 -2.82 0.63 24.65
C VAL A 343 -2.99 0.94 23.17
N ILE A 344 -2.41 0.10 22.31
CA ILE A 344 -2.64 0.13 20.86
C ILE A 344 -3.27 -1.19 20.43
N VAL A 345 -4.48 -1.13 19.87
CA VAL A 345 -5.25 -2.28 19.40
C VAL A 345 -5.09 -2.44 17.89
N GLY A 346 -4.47 -3.54 17.48
CA GLY A 346 -4.14 -3.91 16.10
C GLY A 346 -4.64 -5.30 15.72
N ILE A 347 -5.90 -5.62 16.02
CA ILE A 347 -6.52 -6.96 15.85
C ILE A 347 -7.22 -7.16 14.48
N GLY A 348 -6.77 -6.44 13.46
CA GLY A 348 -7.35 -6.46 12.13
C GLY A 348 -8.49 -5.46 11.92
N SER A 349 -9.19 -5.59 10.80
CA SER A 349 -10.19 -4.62 10.33
C SER A 349 -11.40 -5.27 9.68
N THR A 350 -12.46 -4.47 9.54
CA THR A 350 -13.61 -4.65 8.65
C THR A 350 -13.63 -3.51 7.63
N PHE A 351 -14.77 -3.18 7.02
CA PHE A 351 -14.90 -2.15 5.98
C PHE A 351 -15.93 -1.07 6.35
N TYR A 352 -15.74 0.15 5.82
CA TYR A 352 -16.71 1.25 5.97
C TYR A 352 -17.82 1.16 4.91
N THR A 353 -18.60 0.09 4.97
CA THR A 353 -19.68 -0.21 4.02
C THR A 353 -21.07 -0.24 4.63
N ASP A 354 -21.19 -0.12 5.96
CA ASP A 354 -22.46 -0.13 6.70
C ASP A 354 -23.53 0.85 6.15
N TRP A 355 -23.09 2.00 5.64
CA TRP A 355 -23.97 3.06 5.11
C TRP A 355 -24.66 2.71 3.79
N MET A 356 -24.29 1.60 3.13
CA MET A 356 -24.90 1.13 1.88
C MET A 356 -25.80 -0.10 2.06
N LYS A 357 -26.02 -0.55 3.31
CA LYS A 357 -26.77 -1.79 3.60
C LYS A 357 -28.19 -1.83 3.05
N THR A 358 -28.82 -0.67 2.88
CA THR A 358 -30.17 -0.51 2.34
C THR A 358 -30.20 -0.25 0.83
N SER A 359 -29.03 -0.16 0.19
CA SER A 359 -28.90 0.08 -1.26
C SER A 359 -28.96 -1.22 -2.06
N SER A 360 -29.05 -1.11 -3.38
CA SER A 360 -28.99 -2.26 -4.30
C SER A 360 -27.57 -2.81 -4.54
N VAL A 361 -26.52 -2.23 -3.92
CA VAL A 361 -25.13 -2.70 -4.07
C VAL A 361 -24.93 -3.98 -3.26
N THR A 362 -24.51 -5.06 -3.95
CA THR A 362 -24.22 -6.34 -3.31
C THR A 362 -22.98 -6.24 -2.43
N MET A 363 -23.07 -6.79 -1.23
CA MET A 363 -21.96 -6.90 -0.28
C MET A 363 -21.84 -8.34 0.21
N ARG A 364 -20.61 -8.79 0.44
CA ARG A 364 -20.32 -10.06 1.11
C ARG A 364 -20.55 -9.91 2.62
N ASP A 365 -20.63 -11.02 3.33
CA ASP A 365 -20.84 -11.05 4.79
C ASP A 365 -19.78 -10.29 5.58
N ASP A 366 -18.55 -10.23 5.07
CA ASP A 366 -17.45 -9.47 5.67
C ASP A 366 -17.52 -7.96 5.38
N GLY A 367 -18.49 -7.53 4.58
CA GLY A 367 -18.73 -6.15 4.16
C GLY A 367 -17.95 -5.73 2.91
N SER A 368 -17.17 -6.62 2.28
CA SER A 368 -16.48 -6.31 1.02
C SER A 368 -17.46 -6.29 -0.17
N ILE A 369 -17.13 -5.53 -1.21
CA ILE A 369 -17.97 -5.32 -2.40
C ILE A 369 -17.40 -6.12 -3.57
N PRO A 370 -18.09 -7.15 -4.08
CA PRO A 370 -17.70 -7.84 -5.30
C PRO A 370 -17.67 -6.89 -6.50
N VAL A 371 -16.57 -6.94 -7.25
CA VAL A 371 -16.43 -6.19 -8.50
C VAL A 371 -15.84 -7.05 -9.60
N ASN A 372 -16.18 -6.73 -10.85
CA ASN A 372 -15.55 -7.38 -11.99
C ASN A 372 -14.15 -6.83 -12.28
N LYS A 373 -13.49 -7.33 -13.33
CA LYS A 373 -12.16 -6.87 -13.75
C LYS A 373 -12.10 -5.39 -14.16
N HIS A 374 -13.22 -4.69 -14.33
CA HIS A 374 -13.30 -3.26 -14.63
C HIS A 374 -13.70 -2.43 -13.38
N LEU A 375 -13.70 -3.05 -12.20
CA LEU A 375 -14.12 -2.48 -10.91
C LEU A 375 -15.59 -2.04 -10.82
N ARG A 376 -16.43 -2.53 -11.75
CA ARG A 376 -17.89 -2.30 -11.71
C ARG A 376 -18.53 -3.20 -10.66
N THR A 377 -19.47 -2.66 -9.91
CA THR A 377 -20.35 -3.44 -9.01
C THR A 377 -21.49 -4.07 -9.80
N ASN A 378 -22.48 -4.67 -9.12
CA ASN A 378 -23.70 -5.17 -9.72
C ASN A 378 -24.68 -4.06 -10.14
N VAL A 379 -24.49 -2.83 -9.67
CA VAL A 379 -25.33 -1.68 -10.02
C VAL A 379 -24.64 -0.86 -11.09
N GLU A 380 -25.41 -0.48 -12.12
CA GLU A 380 -24.91 0.30 -13.24
C GLU A 380 -24.28 1.62 -12.75
N ASN A 381 -23.16 2.01 -13.37
CA ASN A 381 -22.44 3.25 -13.07
C ASN A 381 -21.89 3.38 -11.64
N ILE A 382 -21.93 2.31 -10.83
CA ILE A 382 -21.29 2.24 -9.52
C ILE A 382 -20.04 1.35 -9.58
N TYR A 383 -18.93 1.92 -9.15
CA TYR A 383 -17.62 1.29 -9.08
C TYR A 383 -17.18 1.19 -7.61
N ALA A 384 -16.37 0.19 -7.28
CA ALA A 384 -15.74 0.08 -5.96
C ALA A 384 -14.24 -0.24 -6.05
N GLY A 385 -13.46 0.33 -5.14
CA GLY A 385 -12.00 0.25 -5.17
C GLY A 385 -11.33 0.48 -3.82
N GLY A 386 -10.01 0.32 -3.76
CA GLY A 386 -9.28 0.28 -2.48
C GLY A 386 -9.58 -0.98 -1.67
N ASP A 387 -9.40 -0.88 -0.35
CA ASP A 387 -9.47 -2.02 0.57
C ASP A 387 -10.81 -2.77 0.53
N ILE A 388 -11.91 -2.10 0.15
CA ILE A 388 -13.28 -2.68 0.19
C ILE A 388 -13.60 -3.57 -1.00
N ALA A 389 -12.83 -3.48 -2.09
CA ALA A 389 -13.15 -4.16 -3.33
C ALA A 389 -12.71 -5.63 -3.26
N TYR A 390 -13.67 -6.55 -3.34
CA TYR A 390 -13.42 -7.96 -3.57
C TYR A 390 -13.22 -8.17 -5.07
N ALA A 391 -11.97 -8.04 -5.51
CA ALA A 391 -11.57 -7.90 -6.90
C ALA A 391 -10.72 -9.10 -7.37
N PRO A 392 -10.66 -9.38 -8.69
CA PRO A 392 -9.82 -10.45 -9.21
C PRO A 392 -8.33 -10.14 -9.02
N ILE A 393 -7.54 -11.18 -8.75
CA ILE A 393 -6.11 -11.06 -8.49
C ILE A 393 -5.31 -11.57 -9.69
N LEU A 394 -4.48 -10.71 -10.27
CA LEU A 394 -3.58 -11.12 -11.35
C LEU A 394 -2.53 -12.11 -10.82
N GLY A 395 -2.35 -13.22 -11.55
CA GLY A 395 -1.35 -14.24 -11.24
C GLY A 395 -1.79 -15.27 -10.20
N SER A 396 -3.07 -15.31 -9.81
CA SER A 396 -3.63 -16.32 -8.90
C SER A 396 -4.89 -16.93 -9.54
N ASP A 397 -4.78 -18.16 -10.05
CA ASP A 397 -5.82 -18.99 -10.71
C ASP A 397 -7.29 -18.57 -10.35
N ASP A 398 -7.87 -17.64 -11.11
CA ASP A 398 -9.22 -17.04 -10.93
C ASP A 398 -9.61 -16.66 -9.48
N THR A 399 -8.64 -16.23 -8.69
CA THR A 399 -8.83 -15.89 -7.27
C THR A 399 -9.28 -14.44 -7.11
N PHE A 400 -10.20 -14.21 -6.18
CA PHE A 400 -10.66 -12.89 -5.78
C PHE A 400 -10.31 -12.63 -4.30
N ALA A 401 -9.98 -11.38 -3.96
CA ALA A 401 -9.87 -10.98 -2.56
C ALA A 401 -10.06 -9.47 -2.38
N ALA A 402 -10.41 -9.09 -1.15
CA ALA A 402 -10.28 -7.72 -0.66
C ALA A 402 -8.91 -7.57 0.00
N ILE A 403 -8.04 -6.73 -0.58
CA ILE A 403 -6.63 -6.59 -0.18
C ILE A 403 -6.35 -5.16 0.25
N GLY A 404 -5.93 -4.98 1.50
CA GLY A 404 -5.56 -3.68 2.08
C GLY A 404 -4.13 -3.22 1.75
N HIS A 405 -3.74 -3.22 0.47
CA HIS A 405 -2.42 -2.75 0.03
C HIS A 405 -2.49 -1.34 -0.53
N TYR A 406 -1.54 -0.50 -0.10
CA TYR A 406 -1.51 0.92 -0.46
C TYR A 406 -1.39 1.14 -1.99
N SER A 407 -0.46 0.46 -2.65
CA SER A 407 -0.26 0.50 -4.12
C SER A 407 -1.50 0.03 -4.88
N LEU A 408 -2.09 -1.10 -4.47
CA LEU A 408 -3.28 -1.66 -5.09
C LEU A 408 -4.47 -0.70 -4.98
N ALA A 409 -4.62 -0.01 -3.85
CA ALA A 409 -5.68 0.97 -3.67
C ALA A 409 -5.58 2.13 -4.68
N HIS A 410 -4.38 2.68 -4.90
CA HIS A 410 -4.19 3.66 -5.97
C HIS A 410 -4.57 3.09 -7.35
N TYR A 411 -4.09 1.88 -7.65
CA TYR A 411 -4.35 1.23 -8.93
C TYR A 411 -5.85 1.00 -9.16
N HIS A 412 -6.60 0.64 -8.12
CA HIS A 412 -8.06 0.56 -8.18
C HIS A 412 -8.68 1.91 -8.57
N GLY A 413 -8.22 3.02 -7.99
CA GLY A 413 -8.64 4.36 -8.37
C GLY A 413 -8.42 4.67 -9.86
N LYS A 414 -7.23 4.36 -10.39
CA LYS A 414 -6.90 4.54 -11.80
C LYS A 414 -7.83 3.74 -12.72
N ILE A 415 -8.04 2.46 -12.42
CA ILE A 415 -8.88 1.57 -13.23
C ILE A 415 -10.35 2.02 -13.21
N ALA A 416 -10.87 2.45 -12.07
CA ALA A 416 -12.23 2.99 -11.99
C ALA A 416 -12.37 4.24 -12.88
N ALA A 417 -11.43 5.18 -12.80
CA ALA A 417 -11.44 6.39 -13.63
C ALA A 417 -11.40 6.09 -15.14
N LEU A 418 -10.50 5.19 -15.57
CA LEU A 418 -10.41 4.78 -16.97
C LEU A 418 -11.74 4.21 -17.49
N ASN A 419 -12.42 3.39 -16.68
CA ASN A 419 -13.69 2.78 -17.06
C ASN A 419 -14.88 3.75 -16.99
N ILE A 420 -14.86 4.72 -16.07
CA ILE A 420 -15.82 5.84 -16.06
C ILE A 420 -15.66 6.69 -17.34
N CYS A 421 -14.42 6.87 -17.82
CA CYS A 421 -14.12 7.51 -19.11
C CYS A 421 -14.40 6.63 -20.34
N GLY A 422 -14.97 5.42 -20.18
CA GLY A 422 -15.35 4.56 -21.30
C GLY A 422 -14.19 3.82 -21.99
N LYS A 423 -13.02 3.69 -21.34
CA LYS A 423 -11.84 3.05 -21.95
C LYS A 423 -11.79 1.53 -21.85
N GLU A 424 -12.76 0.89 -21.21
CA GLU A 424 -12.86 -0.59 -21.02
C GLU A 424 -11.52 -1.24 -20.63
N THR A 425 -10.88 -0.73 -19.57
CA THR A 425 -9.55 -1.18 -19.13
C THR A 425 -9.66 -2.16 -17.96
N SER A 426 -9.14 -3.37 -18.14
CA SER A 426 -9.12 -4.39 -17.09
C SER A 426 -8.04 -4.14 -16.01
N LEU A 427 -8.34 -4.52 -14.77
CA LEU A 427 -7.45 -4.54 -13.62
C LEU A 427 -6.31 -5.53 -13.87
N LYS A 428 -5.09 -4.99 -14.07
CA LYS A 428 -3.89 -5.80 -14.31
C LYS A 428 -2.73 -5.33 -13.42
N THR A 429 -2.75 -5.70 -12.15
CA THR A 429 -1.62 -5.46 -11.23
C THR A 429 -1.38 -6.65 -10.31
N VAL A 430 -0.12 -6.84 -9.94
CA VAL A 430 0.31 -7.88 -9.01
C VAL A 430 0.31 -7.28 -7.61
N PRO A 431 -0.34 -7.91 -6.62
CA PRO A 431 -0.27 -7.42 -5.25
C PRO A 431 1.19 -7.28 -4.79
N PHE A 432 1.56 -6.07 -4.37
CA PHE A 432 2.90 -5.74 -3.91
C PHE A 432 2.79 -4.88 -2.66
N PHE A 433 3.52 -5.23 -1.60
CA PHE A 433 3.61 -4.39 -0.41
C PHE A 433 5.03 -4.42 0.19
N TRP A 434 5.23 -3.52 1.14
CA TRP A 434 6.42 -3.52 1.99
C TRP A 434 6.05 -3.12 3.41
N THR A 435 6.89 -3.53 4.37
CA THR A 435 6.87 -3.03 5.74
C THR A 435 8.29 -2.71 6.18
N ASN A 436 8.43 -1.78 7.12
CA ASN A 436 9.72 -1.47 7.73
C ASN A 436 9.62 -1.76 9.23
N LEU A 437 10.52 -2.60 9.72
CA LEU A 437 10.64 -2.96 11.13
C LEU A 437 12.08 -2.73 11.54
N LEU A 438 12.31 -1.84 12.51
CA LEU A 438 13.64 -1.54 13.05
C LEU A 438 14.68 -1.17 11.96
N GLY A 439 14.27 -0.41 10.95
CA GLY A 439 15.13 0.03 9.85
C GLY A 439 15.33 -1.03 8.75
N LYS A 440 14.73 -2.22 8.87
CA LYS A 440 14.80 -3.29 7.88
C LYS A 440 13.51 -3.35 7.07
N SER A 441 13.65 -3.31 5.74
CA SER A 441 12.52 -3.30 4.82
C SER A 441 12.24 -4.70 4.29
N TYR A 442 11.05 -5.22 4.60
CA TYR A 442 10.52 -6.47 4.08
C TYR A 442 9.66 -6.14 2.86
N ARG A 443 9.86 -6.86 1.76
CA ARG A 443 9.09 -6.69 0.52
C ARG A 443 8.37 -7.96 0.19
N TYR A 444 7.24 -7.84 -0.48
CA TYR A 444 6.42 -8.98 -0.85
C TYR A 444 5.70 -8.72 -2.17
N ALA A 445 5.66 -9.71 -3.05
CA ALA A 445 4.87 -9.70 -4.28
C ALA A 445 4.17 -11.05 -4.49
N GLY A 446 2.96 -11.01 -5.05
CA GLY A 446 2.09 -12.17 -5.24
C GLY A 446 1.04 -12.28 -4.15
N PHE A 447 0.28 -13.38 -4.17
CA PHE A 447 -0.83 -13.59 -3.25
C PHE A 447 -1.15 -15.07 -3.10
N GLY A 448 -1.66 -15.45 -1.93
CA GLY A 448 -2.23 -16.76 -1.68
C GLY A 448 -1.72 -17.37 -0.38
N LYS A 449 -2.14 -18.61 -0.13
CA LYS A 449 -1.76 -19.41 1.05
C LYS A 449 -0.77 -20.51 0.61
N PRO A 450 0.52 -20.40 0.96
CA PRO A 450 1.51 -21.42 0.62
C PRO A 450 1.27 -22.74 1.36
N THR A 451 1.79 -23.84 0.83
CA THR A 451 2.00 -25.11 1.54
C THR A 451 3.42 -25.20 2.12
N ASN A 452 4.40 -24.62 1.41
CA ASN A 452 5.80 -24.64 1.81
C ASN A 452 6.46 -23.29 1.48
N ILE A 453 7.52 -22.97 2.21
CA ILE A 453 8.34 -21.77 1.99
C ILE A 453 9.79 -22.21 1.82
N LYS A 454 10.37 -21.90 0.66
CA LYS A 454 11.80 -22.14 0.38
C LYS A 454 12.57 -20.84 0.57
N ILE A 455 13.45 -20.80 1.57
CA ILE A 455 14.21 -19.61 1.94
C ILE A 455 15.64 -19.73 1.42
N HIS A 456 16.17 -18.64 0.87
CA HIS A 456 17.54 -18.52 0.38
C HIS A 456 18.26 -17.36 1.08
N GLY A 457 19.50 -17.59 1.53
CA GLY A 457 20.31 -16.63 2.29
C GLY A 457 20.22 -16.80 3.80
N SER A 458 20.61 -15.74 4.52
CA SER A 458 20.75 -15.75 5.97
C SER A 458 19.64 -14.97 6.66
N LEU A 459 18.82 -15.67 7.42
CA LEU A 459 17.83 -15.05 8.31
C LEU A 459 18.49 -14.22 9.40
N ASP A 460 19.56 -14.72 10.04
CA ASP A 460 20.24 -14.01 11.12
C ASP A 460 20.81 -12.66 10.66
N LYS A 461 21.40 -12.61 9.46
CA LYS A 461 21.89 -11.35 8.85
C LYS A 461 20.80 -10.47 8.25
N LEU A 462 19.55 -10.96 8.19
CA LEU A 462 18.43 -10.33 7.47
C LEU A 462 18.80 -10.00 6.02
N GLU A 463 19.42 -10.98 5.37
CA GLU A 463 19.80 -10.95 3.96
C GLU A 463 19.29 -12.24 3.33
N PHE A 464 18.03 -12.22 2.92
CA PHE A 464 17.35 -13.39 2.39
C PHE A 464 16.21 -13.03 1.44
N PHE A 465 15.78 -14.03 0.68
CA PHE A 465 14.46 -14.02 0.03
C PHE A 465 13.80 -15.39 0.19
N ALA A 466 12.49 -15.44 0.00
CA ALA A 466 11.69 -16.63 0.22
C ALA A 466 10.69 -16.84 -0.91
N TYR A 467 10.67 -18.04 -1.48
CA TYR A 467 9.63 -18.52 -2.39
C TYR A 467 8.48 -19.13 -1.59
N TYR A 468 7.26 -18.72 -1.91
CA TYR A 468 6.04 -19.26 -1.33
C TYR A 468 5.41 -20.21 -2.34
N LEU A 469 5.33 -21.49 -1.99
CA LEU A 469 5.00 -22.57 -2.91
C LEU A 469 3.59 -23.10 -2.67
N LYS A 470 2.87 -23.42 -3.74
CA LYS A 470 1.59 -24.15 -3.69
C LYS A 470 1.38 -24.89 -5.00
N GLY A 471 1.11 -26.21 -4.91
CA GLY A 471 0.79 -27.03 -6.08
C GLY A 471 1.87 -26.99 -7.17
N GLY A 472 3.15 -27.05 -6.78
CA GLY A 472 4.30 -26.99 -7.70
C GLY A 472 4.57 -25.62 -8.33
N LYS A 473 3.84 -24.57 -7.94
CA LYS A 473 4.02 -23.18 -8.41
C LYS A 473 4.54 -22.28 -7.31
N VAL A 474 5.32 -21.26 -7.68
CA VAL A 474 5.63 -20.10 -6.84
C VAL A 474 4.48 -19.10 -6.93
N ILE A 475 3.75 -18.92 -5.83
CA ILE A 475 2.59 -18.00 -5.75
C ILE A 475 2.94 -16.63 -5.18
N ALA A 476 4.07 -16.51 -4.47
CA ALA A 476 4.57 -15.26 -3.94
C ALA A 476 6.08 -15.31 -3.67
N ILE A 477 6.70 -14.13 -3.52
CA ILE A 477 8.07 -13.97 -3.03
C ILE A 477 8.13 -12.86 -1.99
N SER A 478 8.90 -13.07 -0.93
CA SER A 478 9.29 -12.03 0.01
C SER A 478 10.81 -11.86 0.09
N SER A 479 11.30 -10.70 0.54
CA SER A 479 12.74 -10.49 0.73
C SER A 479 13.08 -9.42 1.76
N VAL A 480 14.31 -9.53 2.27
CA VAL A 480 15.03 -8.46 2.98
C VAL A 480 16.44 -8.36 2.39
N ASN A 481 16.83 -7.16 1.95
CA ASN A 481 18.14 -6.88 1.33
C ASN A 481 18.50 -7.72 0.08
N ALA A 482 17.52 -8.35 -0.58
CA ALA A 482 17.73 -9.14 -1.81
C ALA A 482 17.17 -8.45 -3.08
N ASP A 483 17.19 -7.13 -3.13
CA ASP A 483 16.71 -6.38 -4.29
C ASP A 483 17.51 -6.73 -5.56
N PRO A 484 16.86 -6.84 -6.74
CA PRO A 484 15.45 -6.54 -7.01
C PRO A 484 14.53 -7.78 -7.09
N VAL A 485 14.83 -8.89 -6.41
CA VAL A 485 14.14 -10.20 -6.62
C VAL A 485 12.60 -10.11 -6.59
N VAL A 486 12.03 -9.42 -5.61
CA VAL A 486 10.57 -9.28 -5.47
C VAL A 486 9.97 -8.43 -6.61
N ALA A 487 10.69 -7.40 -7.06
CA ALA A 487 10.25 -6.56 -8.17
C ALA A 487 10.31 -7.31 -9.52
N ASP A 488 11.33 -8.14 -9.72
CA ASP A 488 11.44 -8.93 -10.95
C ASP A 488 10.35 -10.02 -11.01
N PHE A 489 10.02 -10.62 -9.87
CA PHE A 489 8.92 -11.59 -9.78
C PHE A 489 7.57 -10.94 -10.10
N ALA A 490 7.32 -9.73 -9.58
CA ALA A 490 6.12 -8.97 -9.93
C ALA A 490 6.04 -8.62 -11.42
N ASN A 491 7.17 -8.43 -12.12
CA ASN A 491 7.16 -8.31 -13.59
C ASN A 491 6.82 -9.64 -14.25
N SER A 492 7.41 -10.75 -13.79
CA SER A 492 7.13 -12.09 -14.32
C SER A 492 5.63 -12.44 -14.25
N LEU A 493 5.00 -12.25 -13.09
CA LEU A 493 3.56 -12.44 -12.91
C LEU A 493 2.72 -11.49 -13.79
N TYR A 494 3.12 -10.22 -13.89
CA TYR A 494 2.43 -9.25 -14.75
C TYR A 494 2.46 -9.63 -16.24
N GLU A 495 3.55 -10.25 -16.67
CA GLU A 495 3.76 -10.78 -18.02
C GLU A 495 3.02 -12.11 -18.27
N GLY A 496 2.31 -12.65 -17.27
CA GLY A 496 1.56 -13.90 -17.38
C GLY A 496 2.42 -15.16 -17.25
N LYS A 497 3.67 -15.04 -16.77
CA LYS A 497 4.54 -16.18 -16.53
C LYS A 497 4.18 -16.85 -15.21
N THR A 498 4.29 -18.17 -15.19
CA THR A 498 4.21 -18.98 -13.98
C THR A 498 5.60 -19.50 -13.69
N LEU A 499 6.10 -19.28 -12.47
CA LEU A 499 7.36 -19.85 -12.01
C LEU A 499 7.08 -21.14 -11.25
N THR A 500 7.77 -22.22 -11.59
CA THR A 500 7.56 -23.54 -11.01
C THR A 500 8.60 -23.88 -9.94
N GLU A 501 8.26 -24.83 -9.08
CA GLU A 501 9.18 -25.37 -8.08
C GLU A 501 10.38 -26.08 -8.73
N GLU A 502 10.17 -26.78 -9.86
CA GLU A 502 11.23 -27.45 -10.62
C GLU A 502 12.27 -26.46 -11.16
N GLU A 503 11.82 -25.34 -11.73
CA GLU A 503 12.70 -24.29 -12.25
C GLU A 503 13.59 -23.70 -11.15
N ILE A 504 13.01 -23.37 -9.99
CA ILE A 504 13.77 -22.78 -8.87
C ILE A 504 14.65 -23.79 -8.13
N ASN A 505 14.41 -25.10 -8.30
CA ASN A 505 15.29 -26.15 -7.82
C ASN A 505 16.49 -26.34 -8.75
N THR A 506 16.32 -26.08 -10.05
CA THR A 506 17.37 -26.18 -11.06
C THR A 506 18.30 -24.94 -11.04
N ASP A 507 17.72 -23.74 -11.13
CA ASP A 507 18.44 -22.47 -10.96
C ASP A 507 17.56 -21.51 -10.16
N PRO A 508 17.85 -21.26 -8.86
CA PRO A 508 17.03 -20.40 -8.02
C PRO A 508 16.97 -18.94 -8.52
N PHE A 509 17.84 -18.54 -9.44
CA PHE A 509 17.81 -17.21 -10.05
C PHE A 509 17.53 -17.27 -11.56
N GLY A 510 17.28 -18.44 -12.14
CA GLY A 510 17.20 -18.68 -13.58
C GLY A 510 16.22 -17.76 -14.30
N TRP A 511 15.08 -17.53 -13.65
CA TRP A 511 13.98 -16.71 -14.13
C TRP A 511 14.22 -15.20 -14.04
N MET A 512 15.22 -14.74 -13.26
CA MET A 512 15.49 -13.31 -13.08
C MET A 512 16.11 -12.70 -14.34
N ARG A 513 15.49 -11.63 -14.85
CA ARG A 513 15.98 -10.82 -15.98
C ARG A 513 17.13 -9.93 -15.56
N THR A 514 17.06 -9.39 -14.34
CA THR A 514 18.07 -8.45 -13.81
C THR A 514 18.77 -9.06 -12.60
N LYS A 515 19.80 -9.89 -12.84
CA LYS A 515 20.59 -10.54 -11.78
C LYS A 515 21.69 -9.61 -11.25
N PRO A 516 21.74 -9.32 -9.94
CA PRO A 516 22.93 -8.74 -9.31
C PRO A 516 24.13 -9.68 -9.54
N LYS A 517 25.33 -9.10 -9.76
CA LYS A 517 26.53 -9.90 -10.10
C LYS A 517 26.93 -10.89 -8.99
N ASP A 518 26.60 -10.57 -7.76
CA ASP A 518 26.95 -11.30 -6.54
C ASP A 518 25.78 -12.13 -5.99
N VAL A 519 24.66 -12.23 -6.70
CA VAL A 519 23.44 -12.86 -6.19
C VAL A 519 23.67 -14.34 -5.84
N SER A 520 24.38 -15.07 -6.70
CA SER A 520 24.70 -16.49 -6.47
C SER A 520 25.66 -16.72 -5.32
N THR A 521 26.50 -15.74 -4.98
CA THR A 521 27.41 -15.82 -3.82
C THR A 521 26.73 -15.41 -2.52
N ARG A 522 25.80 -14.45 -2.56
CA ARG A 522 25.12 -13.92 -1.36
C ARG A 522 24.05 -14.85 -0.81
N PHE A 523 23.47 -15.71 -1.64
CA PHE A 523 22.29 -16.51 -1.32
C PHE A 523 22.51 -18.01 -1.59
N GLN A 524 23.70 -18.52 -1.25
CA GLN A 524 24.09 -19.92 -1.47
C GLN A 524 23.34 -20.90 -0.54
N GLU A 525 23.11 -20.47 0.70
CA GLU A 525 22.35 -21.27 1.67
C GLU A 525 20.87 -21.29 1.31
N SER A 526 20.24 -22.46 1.40
CA SER A 526 18.80 -22.56 1.26
C SER A 526 18.24 -23.68 2.13
N PHE A 527 16.98 -23.52 2.55
CA PHE A 527 16.27 -24.52 3.32
C PHE A 527 14.76 -24.40 3.06
N LEU A 528 14.09 -25.56 3.10
CA LEU A 528 12.65 -25.68 2.92
C LEU A 528 11.98 -25.74 4.29
N VAL A 529 10.84 -25.06 4.42
CA VAL A 529 10.06 -24.99 5.65
C VAL A 529 8.60 -25.25 5.33
N ASP A 530 7.96 -26.15 6.07
CA ASP A 530 6.52 -26.37 6.00
C ASP A 530 5.78 -25.25 6.75
N VAL A 531 4.63 -24.84 6.19
CA VAL A 531 3.87 -23.65 6.65
C VAL A 531 3.05 -23.93 7.90
#